data_AF-A0A6J3KYY8-F1
#
_entry.id   AF-A0A6J3KYY8-F1
#
_cell.length_a   1.000
_cell.length_b   1.000
_cell.length_c   1.000
_cell.angle_alpha   90.00
_cell.angle_beta   90.00
_cell.angle_gamma   90.00
#
_symmetry.space_group_name_H-M   'P 1'
#
loop_
_entity.id
_entity.type
_entity.pdbx_description
1 polymer ?
#
loop_
_entity_poly.entity_id
_entity_poly.type
_entity_poly.pdbx_seq_one_letter_code
_entity_poly.pdbx_strand_id
1 'polypeptide(L)'
;MEVMIEKIEKMERGFGAMIKEIKGIFEKQVEEMKKEMKEERASSETERARGREGWEREKKELLGRIRRIEEEKDRAEGEKRRRNIVIKGVDWNEGSNEGTVKEFIREKMKIGAEIERTHRIRVGDKNTIIVAMMKLMEEKIRVMKEKSKLEKRIYIDNDLTRKEREVQQQSHRYCKV
;
A
#
# COMPACT_ATOMS: atom_id res chain seq x y z
N MET A 1 55.89 56.81 54.63
CA MET A 1 54.55 56.60 54.05
C MET A 1 54.63 56.46 52.53
N GLU A 2 55.30 57.36 51.81
CA GLU A 2 55.43 57.30 50.32
C GLU A 2 55.97 55.98 49.76
N VAL A 3 57.04 55.41 50.35
CA VAL A 3 57.63 54.14 49.88
C VAL A 3 56.67 52.94 50.01
N MET A 4 55.75 52.97 50.99
CA MET A 4 54.72 51.93 51.12
C MET A 4 53.60 52.12 50.09
N ILE A 5 53.21 53.36 49.81
CA ILE A 5 52.21 53.69 48.79
C ILE A 5 52.71 53.27 47.40
N GLU A 6 53.97 53.55 47.06
CA GLU A 6 54.55 53.16 45.78
C GLU A 6 54.63 51.64 45.59
N LYS A 7 54.88 50.87 46.67
CA LYS A 7 54.85 49.41 46.64
C LYS A 7 53.44 48.86 46.43
N ILE A 8 52.43 49.47 47.06
CA ILE A 8 51.02 49.11 46.89
C ILE A 8 50.60 49.37 45.43
N GLU A 9 50.92 50.54 44.88
CA GLU A 9 50.59 50.89 43.48
C GLU A 9 51.28 50.00 42.43
N LYS A 10 52.52 49.56 42.68
CA LYS A 10 53.21 48.58 41.81
C LYS A 10 52.53 47.21 41.87
N MET A 11 52.08 46.80 43.05
CA MET A 11 51.39 45.54 43.26
C MET A 11 50.00 45.55 42.59
N GLU A 12 49.24 46.63 42.74
CA GLU A 12 47.95 46.84 42.06
C GLU A 12 48.10 46.88 40.54
N ARG A 13 49.15 47.51 40.00
CA ARG A 13 49.45 47.45 38.57
C ARG A 13 49.80 46.04 38.10
N GLY A 14 50.56 45.28 38.88
CA GLY A 14 50.86 43.87 38.61
C GLY A 14 49.60 43.00 38.59
N PHE A 15 48.71 43.15 39.57
CA PHE A 15 47.42 42.48 39.60
C PHE A 15 46.52 42.90 38.43
N GLY A 16 46.50 44.18 38.06
CA GLY A 16 45.74 44.68 36.92
C GLY A 16 46.21 44.08 35.58
N ALA A 17 47.51 43.92 35.39
CA ALA A 17 48.08 43.25 34.22
C ALA A 17 47.71 41.76 34.19
N MET A 18 47.84 41.07 35.33
CA MET A 18 47.48 39.65 35.48
C MET A 18 45.98 39.41 35.20
N ILE A 19 45.10 40.27 35.70
CA ILE A 19 43.64 40.19 35.45
C ILE A 19 43.34 40.37 33.95
N LYS A 20 44.01 41.30 33.27
CA LYS A 20 43.84 41.49 31.82
C LYS A 20 44.29 40.27 31.02
N GLU A 21 45.40 39.66 31.40
CA GLU A 21 45.92 38.46 30.75
C GLU A 21 44.97 37.26 30.95
N ILE A 22 44.49 37.07 32.18
CA ILE A 22 43.48 36.04 32.50
C ILE A 22 42.20 36.27 31.70
N LYS A 23 41.69 37.51 31.62
CA LYS A 23 40.51 37.84 30.80
C LYS A 23 40.74 37.51 29.32
N GLY A 24 41.91 37.85 28.77
CA GLY A 24 42.24 37.55 27.38
C GLY A 24 42.33 36.05 27.09
N ILE A 25 42.81 35.23 28.04
CA ILE A 25 42.81 33.78 27.94
C ILE A 25 41.38 33.24 27.97
N PHE A 26 40.55 33.71 28.92
CA PHE A 26 39.15 33.30 29.01
C PHE A 26 38.34 33.67 27.76
N GLU A 27 38.52 34.87 27.22
CA GLU A 27 37.84 35.31 26.00
C GLU A 27 38.18 34.42 24.81
N LYS A 28 39.47 34.04 24.66
CA LYS A 28 39.90 33.10 23.62
C LYS A 28 39.28 31.71 23.80
N GLN A 29 39.30 31.18 25.03
CA GLN A 29 38.69 29.87 25.33
C GLN A 29 37.17 29.87 25.08
N VAL A 30 36.46 30.94 25.42
CA VAL A 30 35.03 31.09 25.15
C VAL A 30 34.75 31.11 23.65
N GLU A 31 35.59 31.78 22.86
CA GLU A 31 35.41 31.87 21.42
C GLU A 31 35.72 30.56 20.70
N GLU A 32 36.76 29.83 21.13
CA GLU A 32 37.04 28.47 20.67
C GLU A 32 35.89 27.52 20.99
N MET A 33 35.37 27.54 22.22
CA MET A 33 34.24 26.71 22.63
C MET A 33 32.97 27.02 21.81
N LYS A 34 32.69 28.30 21.53
CA LYS A 34 31.56 28.67 20.65
C LYS A 34 31.74 28.15 19.23
N LYS A 35 32.97 28.13 18.71
CA LYS A 35 33.28 27.62 17.38
C LYS A 35 33.08 26.10 17.32
N GLU A 36 33.61 25.37 18.30
CA GLU A 36 33.42 23.92 18.43
C GLU A 36 31.93 23.55 18.54
N MET A 37 31.17 24.26 19.38
CA MET A 37 29.72 24.04 19.51
C MET A 37 28.95 24.29 18.21
N LYS A 38 29.37 25.27 17.39
CA LYS A 38 28.76 25.52 16.08
C LYS A 38 29.08 24.39 15.09
N GLU A 39 30.32 23.93 15.07
CA GLU A 39 30.78 22.84 14.21
C GLU A 39 30.10 21.52 14.58
N GLU A 40 29.98 21.20 15.87
CA GLU A 40 29.28 20.02 16.36
C GLU A 40 27.79 20.05 16.00
N ARG A 41 27.12 21.20 16.17
CA ARG A 41 25.72 21.36 15.77
C ARG A 41 25.53 21.17 14.27
N ALA A 42 26.39 21.79 13.46
CA ALA A 42 26.34 21.64 12.01
C ALA A 42 26.57 20.17 11.59
N SER A 43 27.56 19.50 12.18
CA SER A 43 27.83 18.08 11.96
C SER A 43 26.60 17.22 12.30
N SER A 44 26.04 17.40 13.50
CA SER A 44 24.84 16.67 13.95
C SER A 44 23.62 16.92 13.05
N GLU A 45 23.42 18.14 12.57
CA GLU A 45 22.37 18.45 11.60
C GLU A 45 22.58 17.74 10.27
N THR A 46 23.82 17.70 9.75
CA THR A 46 24.12 16.98 8.52
C THR A 46 23.93 15.48 8.66
N GLU A 47 24.30 14.87 9.79
CA GLU A 47 24.06 13.46 10.06
C GLU A 47 22.56 13.16 10.15
N ARG A 48 21.78 14.00 10.83
CA ARG A 48 20.32 13.88 10.88
C ARG A 48 19.68 14.04 9.50
N ALA A 49 20.20 14.94 8.66
CA ALA A 49 19.73 15.11 7.29
C ALA A 49 20.01 13.86 6.45
N ARG A 50 21.25 13.35 6.48
CA ARG A 50 21.62 12.09 5.81
C ARG A 50 20.79 10.90 6.28
N GLY A 51 20.55 10.81 7.59
CA GLY A 51 19.68 9.80 8.17
C GLY A 51 18.26 9.90 7.61
N ARG A 52 17.66 11.10 7.62
CA ARG A 52 16.32 11.33 7.04
C ARG A 52 16.25 10.99 5.56
N GLU A 53 17.26 11.36 4.78
CA GLU A 53 17.33 11.02 3.35
C GLU A 53 17.46 9.52 3.11
N GLY A 54 18.23 8.81 3.94
CA GLY A 54 18.32 7.36 3.92
C GLY A 54 16.96 6.71 4.19
N TRP A 55 16.29 7.14 5.26
CA TRP A 55 14.96 6.69 5.63
C TRP A 55 13.91 6.95 4.54
N GLU A 56 13.90 8.13 3.92
CA GLU A 56 12.97 8.45 2.84
C GLU A 56 13.23 7.59 1.59
N ARG A 57 14.49 7.32 1.25
CA ARG A 57 14.85 6.41 0.15
C ARG A 57 14.36 4.99 0.42
N GLU A 58 14.66 4.44 1.59
CA GLU A 58 14.22 3.10 1.98
C GLU A 58 12.70 2.98 2.02
N LYS A 59 12.02 3.97 2.61
CA LYS A 59 10.55 4.03 2.64
C LYS A 59 9.96 4.03 1.23
N LYS A 60 10.51 4.83 0.32
CA LYS A 60 10.06 4.89 -1.08
C LYS A 60 10.28 3.56 -1.81
N GLU A 61 11.42 2.91 -1.58
CA GLU A 61 11.72 1.59 -2.15
C GLU A 61 10.76 0.52 -1.65
N LEU A 62 10.54 0.46 -0.32
CA LEU A 62 9.62 -0.49 0.30
C LEU A 62 8.19 -0.30 -0.17
N LEU A 63 7.70 0.95 -0.22
CA LEU A 63 6.37 1.26 -0.76
C LEU A 63 6.26 0.85 -2.24
N GLY A 64 7.30 1.09 -3.03
CA GLY A 64 7.35 0.65 -4.43
C GLY A 64 7.35 -0.88 -4.58
N ARG A 65 7.98 -1.61 -3.66
CA ARG A 65 7.96 -3.07 -3.62
C ARG A 65 6.60 -3.61 -3.21
N ILE A 66 5.98 -3.05 -2.18
CA ILE A 66 4.63 -3.41 -1.73
C ILE A 66 3.65 -3.23 -2.88
N ARG A 67 3.68 -2.06 -3.53
CA ARG A 67 2.80 -1.77 -4.68
C ARG A 67 2.95 -2.81 -5.80
N ARG A 68 4.19 -3.16 -6.18
CA ARG A 68 4.45 -4.18 -7.22
C ARG A 68 3.88 -5.55 -6.83
N ILE A 69 4.07 -5.97 -5.57
CA ILE A 69 3.55 -7.24 -5.06
C ILE A 69 2.01 -7.25 -5.09
N GLU A 70 1.37 -6.15 -4.68
CA GLU A 70 -0.08 -6.03 -4.74
C GLU A 70 -0.60 -6.10 -6.18
N GLU A 71 0.01 -5.36 -7.10
CA GLU A 71 -0.36 -5.38 -8.52
C GLU A 71 -0.15 -6.76 -9.15
N GLU A 72 0.92 -7.47 -8.79
CA GLU A 72 1.18 -8.85 -9.25
C GLU A 72 0.16 -9.84 -8.68
N LYS A 73 -0.16 -9.73 -7.39
CA LYS A 73 -1.19 -10.55 -6.75
C LYS A 73 -2.56 -10.35 -7.41
N ASP A 74 -2.96 -9.10 -7.66
CA ASP A 74 -4.23 -8.78 -8.32
C ASP A 74 -4.25 -9.31 -9.75
N ARG A 75 -3.16 -9.16 -10.50
CA ARG A 75 -3.04 -9.67 -11.87
C ARG A 75 -3.15 -11.19 -11.90
N ALA A 76 -2.42 -11.88 -11.02
CA ALA A 76 -2.46 -13.34 -10.92
C ALA A 76 -3.84 -13.84 -10.49
N GLU A 77 -4.52 -13.14 -9.57
CA GLU A 77 -5.89 -13.46 -9.18
C GLU A 77 -6.87 -13.24 -10.35
N GLY A 78 -6.74 -12.13 -11.07
CA GLY A 78 -7.54 -11.83 -12.26
C GLY A 78 -7.36 -12.89 -13.35
N GLU A 79 -6.14 -13.34 -13.61
CA GLU A 79 -5.86 -14.40 -14.59
C GLU A 79 -6.50 -15.74 -14.20
N LYS A 80 -6.42 -16.13 -12.91
CA LYS A 80 -7.06 -17.35 -12.41
C LYS A 80 -8.58 -17.29 -12.55
N ARG A 81 -9.19 -16.12 -12.31
CA ARG A 81 -10.65 -15.93 -12.41
C ARG A 81 -11.11 -15.58 -13.83
N ARG A 82 -10.20 -15.33 -14.76
CA ARG A 82 -10.52 -14.82 -16.10
C ARG A 82 -11.47 -15.73 -16.86
N ARG A 83 -11.35 -17.05 -16.69
CA ARG A 83 -12.24 -18.05 -17.31
C ARG A 83 -13.48 -18.40 -16.47
N ASN A 84 -13.61 -17.85 -15.28
CA ASN A 84 -14.73 -18.16 -14.39
C ASN A 84 -15.97 -17.34 -14.74
N ILE A 85 -17.11 -17.99 -14.61
CA ILE A 85 -18.45 -17.37 -14.63
C ILE A 85 -19.14 -17.64 -13.30
N VAL A 86 -19.98 -16.70 -12.86
CA VAL A 86 -20.76 -16.81 -11.63
C VAL A 86 -22.23 -16.89 -11.99
N ILE A 87 -22.91 -17.96 -11.59
CA ILE A 87 -24.32 -18.22 -11.87
C ILE A 87 -25.12 -18.06 -10.56
N LYS A 88 -26.14 -17.20 -10.59
CA LYS A 88 -27.02 -16.87 -9.45
C LYS A 88 -28.48 -17.05 -9.83
N GLY A 89 -29.32 -17.29 -8.82
CA GLY A 89 -30.78 -17.37 -8.98
C GLY A 89 -31.28 -18.72 -9.51
N VAL A 90 -30.45 -19.75 -9.42
CA VAL A 90 -30.81 -21.15 -9.74
C VAL A 90 -30.77 -21.96 -8.45
N ASP A 91 -31.79 -22.79 -8.24
CA ASP A 91 -31.86 -23.71 -7.11
C ASP A 91 -30.98 -24.93 -7.37
N TRP A 92 -29.72 -24.84 -6.94
CA TRP A 92 -28.74 -25.91 -7.09
C TRP A 92 -28.85 -26.95 -5.98
N ASN A 93 -29.14 -28.20 -6.34
CA ASN A 93 -29.22 -29.33 -5.42
C ASN A 93 -27.82 -29.82 -5.02
N GLU A 94 -27.63 -30.52 -3.90
CA GLU A 94 -26.32 -31.01 -3.42
C GLU A 94 -25.49 -31.76 -4.49
N GLY A 95 -26.13 -32.46 -5.42
CA GLY A 95 -25.47 -33.15 -6.55
C GLY A 95 -25.09 -32.29 -7.76
N SER A 96 -25.34 -30.97 -7.75
CA SER A 96 -25.00 -30.09 -8.88
C SER A 96 -23.49 -30.00 -9.09
N ASN A 97 -23.03 -30.47 -10.24
CA ASN A 97 -21.62 -30.57 -10.64
C ASN A 97 -21.36 -29.91 -12.01
N GLU A 98 -20.19 -30.13 -12.58
CA GLU A 98 -19.80 -29.67 -13.92
C GLU A 98 -20.82 -30.07 -14.98
N GLY A 99 -21.31 -31.31 -14.92
CA GLY A 99 -22.33 -31.84 -15.84
C GLY A 99 -23.61 -31.03 -15.76
N THR A 100 -24.13 -30.78 -14.55
CA THR A 100 -25.35 -29.98 -14.37
C THR A 100 -25.21 -28.56 -14.93
N VAL A 101 -24.04 -27.92 -14.74
CA VAL A 101 -23.79 -26.58 -15.28
C VAL A 101 -23.70 -26.61 -16.82
N LYS A 102 -23.06 -27.64 -17.39
CA LYS A 102 -23.02 -27.83 -18.85
C LYS A 102 -24.42 -27.98 -19.43
N GLU A 103 -25.26 -28.81 -18.81
CA GLU A 103 -26.63 -29.04 -19.27
C GLU A 103 -27.46 -27.77 -19.15
N PHE A 104 -27.33 -27.03 -18.05
CA PHE A 104 -27.99 -25.75 -17.87
C PHE A 104 -27.64 -24.75 -18.98
N ILE A 105 -26.35 -24.59 -19.31
CA ILE A 105 -25.90 -23.69 -20.39
C ILE A 105 -26.44 -24.17 -21.74
N ARG A 106 -26.40 -25.48 -22.00
CA ARG A 106 -26.90 -26.08 -23.24
C ARG A 106 -28.41 -25.88 -23.39
N GLU A 107 -29.18 -26.08 -22.33
CA GLU A 107 -30.64 -25.96 -22.36
C GLU A 107 -31.09 -24.50 -22.51
N LYS A 108 -30.55 -23.60 -21.66
CA LYS A 108 -31.00 -22.21 -21.61
C LYS A 108 -30.43 -21.35 -22.74
N MET A 109 -29.21 -21.64 -23.20
CA MET A 109 -28.53 -20.82 -24.19
C MET A 109 -28.30 -21.50 -25.54
N LYS A 110 -28.50 -22.83 -25.63
CA LYS A 110 -28.20 -23.64 -26.82
C LYS A 110 -26.72 -23.58 -27.23
N ILE A 111 -25.82 -23.49 -26.24
CA ILE A 111 -24.37 -23.44 -26.43
C ILE A 111 -23.74 -24.72 -25.89
N GLY A 112 -22.87 -25.34 -26.69
CA GLY A 112 -21.95 -26.35 -26.18
C GLY A 112 -20.81 -25.66 -25.43
N ALA A 113 -20.71 -25.90 -24.13
CA ALA A 113 -19.69 -25.34 -23.25
C ALA A 113 -19.00 -26.44 -22.46
N GLU A 114 -17.68 -26.33 -22.32
CA GLU A 114 -16.88 -27.24 -21.52
C GLU A 114 -16.50 -26.58 -20.18
N ILE A 115 -16.87 -27.24 -19.09
CA ILE A 115 -16.57 -26.78 -17.73
C ILE A 115 -15.42 -27.61 -17.19
N GLU A 116 -14.38 -26.93 -16.74
CA GLU A 116 -13.17 -27.54 -16.15
C GLU A 116 -13.42 -27.92 -14.69
N ARG A 117 -13.99 -27.00 -13.91
CA ARG A 117 -14.30 -27.19 -12.48
C ARG A 117 -15.48 -26.32 -12.06
N THR A 118 -16.19 -26.77 -11.03
CA THR A 118 -17.24 -26.00 -10.37
C THR A 118 -16.98 -25.86 -8.87
N HIS A 119 -17.33 -24.70 -8.34
CA HIS A 119 -17.31 -24.40 -6.92
C HIS A 119 -18.65 -23.83 -6.50
N ARG A 120 -19.16 -24.30 -5.37
CA ARG A 120 -20.43 -23.84 -4.81
C ARG A 120 -20.18 -22.93 -3.62
N ILE A 121 -20.94 -21.85 -3.57
CA ILE A 121 -20.92 -20.89 -2.48
C ILE A 121 -22.35 -20.79 -1.96
N ARG A 122 -22.56 -21.26 -0.73
CA ARG A 122 -23.84 -21.13 -0.04
C ARG A 122 -23.94 -19.72 0.55
N VAL A 123 -25.00 -18.99 0.20
CA VAL A 123 -25.28 -17.64 0.66
C VAL A 123 -26.57 -17.68 1.48
N GLY A 124 -26.44 -17.80 2.80
CA GLY A 124 -27.56 -18.02 3.72
C GLY A 124 -28.20 -19.40 3.57
N ASP A 125 -29.44 -19.54 4.04
CA ASP A 125 -30.07 -20.86 4.14
C ASP A 125 -30.58 -21.42 2.81
N LYS A 126 -30.92 -20.54 1.85
CA LYS A 126 -31.65 -20.91 0.62
C LYS A 126 -30.95 -20.58 -0.70
N ASN A 127 -29.99 -19.65 -0.73
CA ASN A 127 -29.38 -19.24 -2.00
C ASN A 127 -28.04 -19.94 -2.21
N THR A 128 -27.90 -20.64 -3.34
CA THR A 128 -26.61 -21.19 -3.78
C THR A 128 -26.13 -20.42 -5.00
N ILE A 129 -24.86 -20.01 -4.96
CA ILE A 129 -24.15 -19.46 -6.11
C ILE A 129 -23.19 -20.52 -6.63
N ILE A 130 -23.14 -20.71 -7.95
CA ILE A 130 -22.12 -21.54 -8.59
C ILE A 130 -21.09 -20.64 -9.26
N VAL A 131 -19.82 -20.92 -9.00
CA VAL A 131 -18.69 -20.41 -9.78
C VAL A 131 -18.20 -21.55 -10.65
N ALA A 132 -18.28 -21.38 -11.97
CA ALA A 132 -17.86 -22.38 -12.92
C ALA A 132 -16.65 -21.87 -13.71
N MET A 133 -15.59 -22.66 -13.74
CA MET A 133 -14.39 -22.40 -14.52
C MET A 133 -14.57 -23.02 -15.91
N MET A 134 -14.63 -22.16 -16.94
CA MET A 134 -14.73 -22.60 -18.33
C MET A 134 -13.38 -23.16 -18.79
N LYS A 135 -13.40 -24.19 -19.63
CA LYS A 135 -12.19 -24.76 -20.22
C LYS A 135 -11.53 -23.77 -21.19
N LEU A 136 -12.34 -23.08 -21.99
CA LEU A 136 -11.89 -22.10 -22.99
C LEU A 136 -12.45 -20.70 -22.72
N MET A 137 -11.65 -19.67 -23.03
CA MET A 137 -12.06 -18.28 -22.84
C MET A 137 -13.13 -17.87 -23.85
N GLU A 138 -13.04 -18.40 -25.07
CA GLU A 138 -13.97 -18.17 -26.17
C GLU A 138 -15.38 -18.65 -25.80
N GLU A 139 -15.47 -19.77 -25.09
CA GLU A 139 -16.74 -20.29 -24.55
C GLU A 139 -17.33 -19.35 -23.52
N LYS A 140 -16.50 -18.84 -22.59
CA LYS A 140 -16.94 -17.80 -21.63
C LYS A 140 -17.50 -16.59 -22.37
N ILE A 141 -16.82 -16.10 -23.41
CA ILE A 141 -17.28 -14.96 -24.20
C ILE A 141 -18.63 -15.24 -24.84
N ARG A 142 -18.84 -16.44 -25.40
CA ARG A 142 -20.13 -16.85 -25.98
C ARG A 142 -21.24 -16.88 -24.92
N VAL A 143 -21.00 -17.51 -23.77
CA VAL A 143 -21.96 -17.54 -22.65
C VAL A 143 -22.31 -16.13 -22.18
N MET A 144 -21.31 -15.25 -22.05
CA MET A 144 -21.52 -13.87 -21.61
C MET A 144 -22.29 -13.01 -22.62
N LYS A 145 -22.21 -13.31 -23.93
CA LYS A 145 -23.02 -12.63 -24.96
C LYS A 145 -24.48 -13.10 -24.94
N GLU A 146 -24.70 -14.39 -24.69
CA GLU A 146 -26.01 -15.02 -24.76
C GLU A 146 -26.78 -15.01 -23.43
N LYS A 147 -26.19 -14.47 -22.37
CA LYS A 147 -26.82 -14.37 -21.04
C LYS A 147 -28.13 -13.58 -21.01
N SER A 148 -28.40 -12.76 -22.01
CA SER A 148 -29.69 -12.06 -22.17
C SER A 148 -30.86 -13.01 -22.43
N LYS A 149 -30.60 -14.25 -22.88
CA LYS A 149 -31.62 -15.29 -23.10
C LYS A 149 -32.13 -15.93 -21.81
N LEU A 150 -31.51 -15.64 -20.68
CA LEU A 150 -31.88 -16.20 -19.39
C LEU A 150 -33.25 -15.70 -18.91
N GLU A 151 -33.96 -16.54 -18.17
CA GLU A 151 -35.22 -16.19 -17.54
C GLU A 151 -35.05 -15.06 -16.51
N LYS A 152 -36.13 -14.31 -16.27
CA LYS A 152 -36.14 -13.27 -15.22
C LYS A 152 -35.77 -13.92 -13.89
N ARG A 153 -34.75 -13.37 -13.21
CA ARG A 153 -34.15 -13.77 -11.91
C ARG A 153 -32.90 -14.66 -11.97
N ILE A 154 -32.55 -15.21 -13.14
CA ILE A 154 -31.27 -15.92 -13.29
C ILE A 154 -30.20 -14.96 -13.83
N TYR A 155 -29.03 -14.94 -13.20
CA TYR A 155 -27.96 -14.03 -13.57
C TYR A 155 -26.65 -14.78 -13.80
N ILE A 156 -25.93 -14.41 -14.86
CA ILE A 156 -24.55 -14.83 -15.11
C ILE A 156 -23.64 -13.61 -15.17
N ASP A 157 -22.65 -13.60 -14.29
CA ASP A 157 -21.69 -12.52 -14.14
C ASP A 157 -20.24 -13.02 -14.30
N ASN A 158 -19.32 -12.07 -14.50
CA ASN A 158 -17.90 -12.36 -14.36
C ASN A 158 -17.55 -12.59 -12.89
N ASP A 159 -16.64 -13.53 -12.62
CA ASP A 159 -16.01 -13.68 -11.30
C ASP A 159 -14.95 -12.59 -11.12
N LEU A 160 -15.42 -11.40 -10.72
CA LEU A 160 -14.57 -10.23 -10.52
C LEU A 160 -13.77 -10.34 -9.21
N THR A 161 -12.54 -9.86 -9.25
CA THR A 161 -11.70 -9.62 -8.06
C THR A 161 -12.37 -8.60 -7.13
N ARG A 162 -11.88 -8.47 -5.90
CA ARG A 162 -12.40 -7.48 -4.96
C ARG A 162 -12.29 -6.05 -5.51
N LYS A 163 -11.12 -5.67 -6.06
CA LYS A 163 -10.89 -4.35 -6.65
C LYS A 163 -11.83 -4.07 -7.83
N GLU A 164 -11.99 -5.04 -8.73
CA GLU A 164 -12.92 -4.89 -9.85
C GLU A 164 -14.38 -4.74 -9.40
N ARG A 165 -14.80 -5.46 -8.34
CA ARG A 165 -16.13 -5.29 -7.74
C ARG A 165 -16.33 -3.91 -7.14
N GLU A 166 -15.33 -3.37 -6.45
CA GLU A 166 -15.37 -2.03 -5.88
C GLU A 166 -15.53 -0.97 -7.00
N VAL A 167 -14.74 -1.08 -8.07
CA VAL A 167 -14.86 -0.21 -9.26
C VAL A 167 -16.25 -0.32 -9.89
N GLN A 168 -16.76 -1.54 -10.08
CA GLN A 168 -18.09 -1.75 -10.66
C GLN A 168 -19.21 -1.15 -9.79
N GLN A 169 -19.14 -1.32 -8.47
CA GLN A 169 -20.10 -0.72 -7.53
C GLN A 169 -20.05 0.81 -7.56
N GLN A 170 -18.86 1.38 -7.74
CA GLN A 170 -18.69 2.81 -7.86
C GLN A 170 -19.29 3.33 -9.17
N SER A 171 -19.04 2.68 -10.30
CA SER A 171 -19.68 3.01 -11.59
C SER A 171 -21.21 2.91 -11.52
N HIS A 172 -21.75 1.85 -10.90
CA HIS A 172 -23.19 1.72 -10.71
C HIS A 172 -23.80 2.81 -9.83
N ARG A 173 -23.05 3.36 -8.87
CA ARG A 173 -23.50 4.52 -8.08
C ARG A 173 -23.59 5.78 -8.94
N TYR A 174 -22.60 6.03 -9.78
CA TYR A 174 -22.60 7.22 -10.64
C TYR A 174 -23.64 7.18 -11.76
N CYS A 175 -23.90 6.01 -12.35
CA CYS A 175 -24.91 5.88 -13.42
C CYS A 175 -26.38 5.85 -12.92
N LYS A 176 -26.62 5.88 -11.61
CA LYS A 176 -27.97 5.96 -11.02
C LYS A 176 -28.39 7.40 -10.65
N VAL A 177 -27.54 8.38 -10.94
CA VAL A 177 -27.83 9.82 -10.86
C VAL A 177 -28.24 10.30 -12.25
#